data_AF-A0A2W4LRK6-F1
#
_entry.id   AF-A0A2W4LRK6-F1
#
_cell.length_a   1.000
_cell.length_b   1.000
_cell.length_c   1.000
_cell.angle_alpha   90.00
_cell.angle_beta   90.00
_cell.angle_gamma   90.00
#
_symmetry.space_group_name_H-M   'P 1'
#
loop_
_entity.id
_entity.type
_entity.pdbx_description
1 polymer ?
#
loop_
_entity_poly.entity_id
_entity_poly.type
_entity_poly.pdbx_seq_one_letter_code
_entity_poly.pdbx_strand_id
1 'polypeptide(L)'
;MEHSYRLWRHKLLPNVCQLDEFAGVEDVTSFEEGVELANGFPSNVTLRMSDRFPDDMLLADNLANTNRLIVISAGLRRFLEDEGVQHIEFLPVTILDHKGRVASADYWILNPVGLVDCLDLDKCQPEWDVIDETKVNHVKSFA
;
A
#
# COMPACT_ATOMS: atom_id res chain seq x y z
N MET A 1 18.74 -14.74 -17.95
CA MET A 1 17.41 -15.11 -17.45
C MET A 1 16.47 -14.01 -17.87
N GLU A 2 15.30 -14.35 -18.41
CA GLU A 2 14.28 -13.37 -18.75
C GLU A 2 13.46 -13.10 -17.49
N HIS A 3 13.54 -11.88 -16.97
CA HIS A 3 12.76 -11.48 -15.80
C HIS A 3 11.42 -10.92 -16.29
N SER A 4 10.32 -11.37 -15.70
CA SER A 4 8.98 -10.91 -16.03
C SER A 4 8.47 -10.01 -14.90
N TYR A 5 8.34 -8.71 -15.17
CA TYR A 5 7.87 -7.74 -14.19
C TYR A 5 6.34 -7.62 -14.22
N ARG A 6 5.73 -7.32 -13.07
CA ARG A 6 4.28 -7.14 -12.93
C ARG A 6 4.01 -5.94 -12.04
N LEU A 7 2.90 -5.26 -12.29
CA LEU A 7 2.38 -4.26 -11.38
C LEU A 7 1.61 -4.94 -10.26
N TRP A 8 1.95 -4.61 -9.02
CA TRP A 8 1.14 -5.00 -7.88
C TRP A 8 -0.11 -4.12 -7.84
N ARG A 9 -1.29 -4.75 -7.82
CA ARG A 9 -2.55 -4.08 -7.51
C ARG A 9 -3.41 -4.97 -6.63
N HIS A 10 -4.08 -4.38 -5.64
CA HIS A 10 -5.12 -5.08 -4.91
C HIS A 10 -6.21 -5.56 -5.87
N LYS A 11 -6.81 -6.71 -5.57
CA LYS A 11 -7.92 -7.23 -6.35
C LYS A 11 -9.23 -6.72 -5.76
N LEU A 12 -10.08 -6.12 -6.60
CA LEU A 12 -11.45 -5.81 -6.22
C LEU A 12 -12.26 -7.12 -6.22
N LEU A 13 -12.61 -7.58 -5.03
CA LEU A 13 -13.43 -8.77 -4.80
C LEU A 13 -14.70 -8.37 -4.06
N PRO A 14 -15.82 -9.08 -4.28
CA PRO A 14 -17.06 -8.79 -3.57
C PRO A 14 -16.86 -8.80 -2.05
N ASN A 15 -17.41 -7.79 -1.37
CA ASN A 15 -17.43 -7.62 0.08
C ASN A 15 -16.06 -7.40 0.74
N VAL A 16 -14.95 -7.27 -0.01
CA VAL A 16 -13.65 -6.91 0.58
C VAL A 16 -13.70 -5.47 1.07
N CYS A 17 -13.34 -5.26 2.33
CA CYS A 17 -13.38 -3.93 2.91
C CYS A 17 -12.48 -2.94 2.15
N GLN A 18 -12.94 -1.70 2.09
CA GLN A 18 -12.14 -0.57 1.64
C GLN A 18 -11.82 0.30 2.85
N LEU A 19 -10.59 0.80 2.92
CA LEU A 19 -10.11 1.60 4.04
C LEU A 19 -9.97 3.07 3.61
N ASP A 20 -10.38 4.02 4.43
CA ASP A 20 -10.30 5.45 4.07
C ASP A 20 -9.82 6.40 5.19
N GLU A 21 -9.86 5.97 6.45
CA GLU A 21 -9.32 6.76 7.56
C GLU A 21 -8.00 6.18 8.05
N PHE A 22 -6.90 6.78 7.59
CA PHE A 22 -5.55 6.52 8.09
C PHE A 22 -5.20 7.48 9.21
N ALA A 23 -4.83 6.96 10.38
CA ALA A 23 -4.50 7.75 11.55
C ALA A 23 -3.28 7.21 12.29
N GLY A 24 -2.63 8.10 13.06
CA GLY A 24 -1.46 7.77 13.87
C GLY A 24 -0.12 8.11 13.22
N VAL A 25 -0.09 8.52 11.95
CA VAL A 25 1.10 9.04 11.27
C VAL A 25 0.89 10.50 10.88
N GLU A 26 1.86 11.36 11.20
CA GLU A 26 1.79 12.79 10.89
C GLU A 26 2.19 13.09 9.43
N ASP A 27 3.32 12.54 9.00
CA ASP A 27 3.81 12.70 7.64
C ASP A 27 3.51 11.46 6.78
N VAL A 28 2.48 11.57 5.96
CA VAL A 28 2.08 10.51 5.03
C VAL A 28 2.86 10.54 3.71
N THR A 29 3.56 11.63 3.37
CA THR A 29 4.32 11.72 2.10
C THR A 29 5.58 10.89 2.15
N SER A 30 6.15 10.71 3.34
CA SER A 30 7.29 9.83 3.60
C SER A 30 7.13 8.39 3.05
N PHE A 31 5.90 7.87 2.91
CA PHE A 31 5.65 6.54 2.32
C PHE A 31 5.89 6.48 0.80
N GLU A 32 5.99 7.62 0.12
CA GLU A 32 6.25 7.69 -1.33
C GLU A 32 7.74 7.91 -1.64
N GLU A 33 8.57 8.19 -0.62
CA GLU A 33 9.97 8.60 -0.80
C GLU A 33 10.95 7.43 -0.80
N GLY A 34 10.50 6.23 -0.41
CA GLY A 34 11.36 5.05 -0.35
C GLY A 34 12.37 5.07 0.79
N VAL A 35 12.07 5.79 1.86
CA VAL A 35 12.91 5.86 3.06
C VAL A 35 12.49 4.79 4.08
N GLU A 36 13.42 4.41 4.96
CA GLU A 36 13.11 3.55 6.10
C GLU A 36 12.22 4.31 7.10
N LEU A 37 11.11 3.68 7.49
CA LEU A 37 10.12 4.26 8.40
C LEU A 37 9.95 3.45 9.67
N ALA A 38 10.50 2.23 9.75
CA ALA A 38 10.34 1.37 10.91
C ALA A 38 10.88 2.01 12.20
N ASN A 39 11.99 2.75 12.10
CA ASN A 39 12.54 3.46 13.24
C ASN A 39 11.69 4.70 13.56
N GLY A 40 10.97 4.65 14.68
CA GLY A 40 10.05 5.72 15.08
C GLY A 40 8.64 5.55 14.53
N PHE A 41 8.33 4.42 13.87
CA PHE A 41 6.97 4.13 13.44
C PHE A 41 6.02 4.08 14.65
N PRO A 42 4.90 4.84 14.65
CA PRO A 42 4.00 4.88 15.80
C PRO A 42 3.32 3.53 16.04
N SER A 43 3.11 3.17 17.32
CA SER A 43 2.49 1.88 17.68
C SER A 43 0.96 1.89 17.62
N ASN A 44 0.35 3.06 17.43
CA ASN A 44 -1.09 3.30 17.45
C ASN A 44 -1.67 3.59 16.05
N VAL A 45 -0.99 3.15 14.99
CA VAL A 45 -1.43 3.39 13.62
C VAL A 45 -2.65 2.54 13.30
N THR A 46 -3.68 3.18 12.74
CA THR A 46 -4.94 2.55 12.41
C THR A 46 -5.40 2.87 11.00
N LEU A 47 -6.10 1.92 10.38
CA LEU A 47 -6.89 2.13 9.17
C LEU A 47 -8.33 1.67 9.41
N ARG A 48 -9.31 2.54 9.19
CA ARG A 48 -10.73 2.21 9.38
C ARG A 48 -11.40 1.84 8.06
N MET A 49 -12.31 0.86 8.11
CA MET A 49 -13.21 0.54 7.02
C MET A 49 -14.13 1.74 6.71
N SER A 50 -14.35 1.96 5.41
CA SER A 50 -15.09 3.10 4.89
C SER A 50 -16.60 2.93 5.08
N ASP A 51 -17.22 3.92 5.74
CA ASP A 51 -18.68 4.01 5.87
C ASP A 51 -19.40 4.14 4.52
N ARG A 52 -18.67 4.44 3.43
CA ARG A 52 -19.23 4.45 2.06
C ARG A 52 -19.60 3.06 1.56
N PHE A 53 -19.01 2.02 2.14
CA PHE A 53 -19.21 0.62 1.78
C PHE A 53 -19.56 -0.21 3.02
N PRO A 54 -20.73 0.04 3.65
CA PRO A 54 -21.06 -0.49 4.98
C PRO A 54 -21.21 -2.02 5.03
N ASP A 55 -21.42 -2.66 3.88
CA ASP A 55 -21.55 -4.12 3.76
C ASP A 55 -20.20 -4.81 3.44
N ASP A 56 -19.16 -4.04 3.07
CA ASP A 56 -17.83 -4.57 2.74
C ASP A 56 -17.01 -4.77 4.01
N MET A 57 -16.95 -6.01 4.50
CA MET A 57 -16.34 -6.39 5.79
C MET A 57 -15.25 -7.45 5.67
N LEU A 58 -15.05 -8.04 4.49
CA LEU A 58 -14.11 -9.15 4.28
C LEU A 58 -12.67 -8.64 4.26
N LEU A 59 -11.82 -9.28 5.04
CA LEU A 59 -10.40 -9.01 5.12
C LEU A 59 -9.64 -9.92 4.15
N ALA A 60 -9.10 -9.34 3.08
CA ALA A 60 -8.26 -10.03 2.09
C ALA A 60 -6.76 -9.85 2.39
N ASP A 61 -5.91 -10.60 1.68
CA ASP A 61 -4.45 -10.54 1.87
C ASP A 61 -3.83 -9.20 1.48
N ASN A 62 -4.46 -8.44 0.58
CA ASN A 62 -4.09 -7.05 0.28
C ASN A 62 -5.34 -6.17 0.22
N LEU A 63 -5.42 -5.19 1.13
CA LEU A 63 -6.59 -4.32 1.32
C LEU A 63 -6.47 -3.02 0.52
N ALA A 64 -7.56 -2.62 -0.11
CA ALA A 64 -7.66 -1.34 -0.81
C ALA A 64 -7.76 -0.18 0.20
N ASN A 65 -7.11 0.93 -0.11
CA ASN A 65 -7.19 2.15 0.69
C ASN A 65 -7.02 3.41 -0.16
N THR A 66 -7.43 4.56 0.39
CA THR A 66 -7.33 5.88 -0.27
C THR A 66 -5.91 6.47 -0.23
N ASN A 67 -5.04 5.97 0.66
CA ASN A 67 -3.67 6.46 0.86
C ASN A 67 -2.63 5.79 -0.06
N ARG A 68 -3.05 4.94 -1.01
CA ARG A 68 -2.15 4.17 -1.91
C ARG A 68 -1.15 3.26 -1.20
N LEU A 69 -1.40 2.93 0.07
CA LEU A 69 -0.54 2.04 0.86
C LEU A 69 -0.70 0.58 0.44
N ILE A 70 0.36 -0.22 0.57
CA ILE A 70 0.30 -1.67 0.35
C ILE A 70 0.00 -2.35 1.69
N VAL A 71 -1.28 -2.42 2.05
CA VAL A 71 -1.73 -3.01 3.33
C VAL A 71 -1.92 -4.51 3.16
N ILE A 72 -1.16 -5.32 3.89
CA ILE A 72 -1.09 -6.78 3.71
C ILE A 72 -1.37 -7.56 4.99
N SER A 73 -1.91 -8.76 4.83
CA SER A 73 -2.15 -9.70 5.93
C SER A 73 -0.86 -10.35 6.45
N ALA A 74 -0.96 -11.01 7.61
CA ALA A 74 0.12 -11.86 8.13
C ALA A 74 0.55 -12.97 7.17
N GLY A 75 -0.42 -13.56 6.44
CA GLY A 75 -0.16 -14.65 5.51
C GLY A 75 0.70 -14.19 4.33
N LEU A 76 0.34 -13.04 3.75
CA LEU A 76 1.10 -12.46 2.65
C LEU A 76 2.46 -11.94 3.11
N ARG A 77 2.54 -11.34 4.30
CA ARG A 77 3.82 -10.96 4.90
C ARG A 77 4.77 -12.16 5.01
N ARG A 78 4.32 -13.25 5.64
CA ARG A 78 5.14 -14.46 5.82
C ARG A 78 5.59 -15.03 4.47
N PHE A 79 4.70 -15.06 3.49
CA PHE A 79 5.06 -15.49 2.13
C PHE A 79 6.20 -14.66 1.55
N LEU A 80 6.17 -13.32 1.67
CA LEU A 80 7.24 -12.46 1.16
C LEU A 80 8.56 -12.64 1.91
N GLU A 81 8.49 -12.86 3.23
CA GLU A 81 9.66 -13.18 4.07
C GLU A 81 10.28 -14.53 3.66
N ASP A 82 9.45 -15.55 3.45
CA ASP A 82 9.88 -16.90 3.03
C ASP A 82 10.51 -16.90 1.62
N GLU A 83 9.97 -16.08 0.71
CA GLU A 83 10.54 -15.85 -0.63
C GLU A 83 11.82 -14.98 -0.59
N GLY A 84 12.18 -14.42 0.56
CA GLY A 84 13.38 -13.62 0.74
C GLY A 84 13.36 -12.29 0.00
N VAL A 85 12.17 -11.69 -0.15
CA VAL A 85 12.03 -10.37 -0.78
C VAL A 85 12.81 -9.33 0.04
N GLN A 86 13.72 -8.62 -0.62
CA GLN A 86 14.59 -7.61 0.01
C GLN A 86 14.05 -6.20 -0.22
N HIS A 87 14.64 -5.22 0.46
CA HIS A 87 14.32 -3.79 0.31
C HIS A 87 12.85 -3.46 0.61
N ILE A 88 12.28 -4.14 1.60
CA ILE A 88 10.93 -3.88 2.11
C ILE A 88 10.95 -3.88 3.64
N GLU A 89 10.10 -3.05 4.24
CA GLU A 89 9.78 -3.06 5.67
C GLU A 89 8.30 -3.39 5.88
N PHE A 90 7.97 -3.94 7.05
CA PHE A 90 6.60 -4.22 7.46
C PHE A 90 6.22 -3.40 8.68
N LEU A 91 5.37 -2.40 8.48
CA LEU A 91 4.99 -1.43 9.50
C LEU A 91 3.61 -1.84 10.07
N PRO A 92 3.50 -2.19 11.36
CA PRO A 92 2.28 -2.77 11.92
C PRO A 92 1.12 -1.77 11.92
N VAL A 93 -0.08 -2.23 11.55
CA VAL A 93 -1.30 -1.40 11.55
C VAL A 93 -2.50 -2.18 12.08
N THR A 94 -3.36 -1.49 12.82
CA THR A 94 -4.65 -2.06 13.25
C THR A 94 -5.76 -1.68 12.29
N ILE A 95 -6.51 -2.67 11.81
CA ILE A 95 -7.71 -2.46 11.00
C ILE A 95 -8.91 -2.30 11.93
N LEU A 96 -9.63 -1.19 11.79
CA LEU A 96 -10.87 -0.90 12.50
C LEU A 96 -12.08 -1.14 11.59
N ASP A 97 -13.14 -1.72 12.13
CA ASP A 97 -14.42 -1.87 11.41
C ASP A 97 -15.16 -0.53 11.24
N HIS A 98 -16.29 -0.57 10.53
CA HIS A 98 -17.20 0.58 10.35
C HIS A 98 -17.70 1.19 11.67
N LYS A 99 -17.52 0.55 12.82
CA LYS A 99 -17.91 1.08 14.14
C LYS A 99 -16.71 1.51 14.98
N GLY A 100 -15.51 1.52 14.40
CA GLY A 100 -14.27 1.85 15.10
C GLY A 100 -13.77 0.76 16.05
N ARG A 101 -14.32 -0.47 15.96
CA ARG A 101 -13.86 -1.61 16.76
C ARG A 101 -12.72 -2.31 16.03
N VAL A 102 -11.80 -2.93 16.77
CA VAL A 102 -10.71 -3.70 16.16
C VAL A 102 -11.28 -4.88 15.38
N ALA A 103 -11.09 -4.86 14.06
CA ALA A 103 -11.40 -5.97 13.17
C ALA A 103 -10.22 -6.95 13.07
N SER A 104 -9.00 -6.42 13.01
CA SER A 104 -7.76 -7.21 13.06
C SER A 104 -6.57 -6.32 13.43
N ALA A 105 -5.57 -6.89 14.13
CA ALA A 105 -4.27 -6.28 14.36
C ALA A 105 -3.14 -7.04 13.62
N ASP A 106 -3.50 -8.01 12.77
CA ASP A 106 -2.58 -8.87 12.03
C ASP A 106 -2.39 -8.36 10.58
N TYR A 107 -2.15 -7.06 10.47
CA TYR A 107 -1.92 -6.37 9.19
C TYR A 107 -0.70 -5.44 9.27
N TRP A 108 -0.05 -5.25 8.13
CA TRP A 108 1.11 -4.39 7.98
C TRP A 108 0.98 -3.54 6.73
N ILE A 109 1.54 -2.33 6.77
CA ILE A 109 1.90 -1.60 5.57
C ILE A 109 3.25 -2.16 5.12
N LEU A 110 3.30 -2.69 3.89
CA LEU A 110 4.54 -2.99 3.20
C LEU A 110 5.11 -1.68 2.65
N ASN A 111 6.28 -1.29 3.14
CA ASN A 111 7.02 -0.10 2.72
C ASN A 111 8.26 -0.50 1.90
N PRO A 112 8.28 -0.33 0.57
CA PRO A 112 9.49 -0.49 -0.22
C PRO A 112 10.52 0.60 0.15
N VAL A 113 11.78 0.21 0.34
CA VAL A 113 12.88 1.14 0.67
C VAL A 113 13.94 1.16 -0.42
N GLY A 114 14.64 2.27 -0.57
CA GLY A 114 15.67 2.45 -1.59
C GLY A 114 15.10 2.49 -3.00
N LEU A 115 14.07 3.30 -3.23
CA LEU A 115 13.50 3.51 -4.55
C LEU A 115 14.58 3.94 -5.55
N VAL A 116 14.51 3.39 -6.75
CA VAL A 116 15.41 3.70 -7.86
C VAL A 116 14.59 4.37 -8.95
N ASP A 117 15.07 5.50 -9.47
CA ASP A 117 14.50 6.11 -10.67
C ASP A 117 14.77 5.20 -11.88
N CYS A 118 13.78 4.36 -12.18
CA CYS A 118 13.91 3.27 -13.15
C CYS A 118 12.90 3.37 -14.30
N LEU A 119 12.09 4.43 -14.34
CA LEU A 119 11.10 4.61 -15.39
C LEU A 119 11.78 5.14 -16.66
N ASP A 120 11.80 4.33 -17.72
CA ASP A 120 12.27 4.75 -19.04
C ASP A 120 11.24 5.69 -19.68
N LEU A 121 11.36 6.99 -19.40
CA LEU A 121 10.39 8.02 -19.82
C LEU A 121 10.21 8.06 -21.34
N ASP A 122 11.27 7.80 -22.11
CA ASP A 122 11.25 7.82 -23.57
C ASP A 122 10.35 6.71 -24.13
N LYS A 123 10.40 5.51 -23.52
CA LYS A 123 9.56 4.39 -23.94
C LYS A 123 8.17 4.42 -23.33
N CYS A 124 8.05 4.87 -22.08
CA CYS A 124 6.78 4.86 -21.35
C CYS A 124 5.82 5.97 -21.81
N GLN A 125 6.34 7.05 -22.39
CA GLN A 125 5.58 8.22 -22.85
C GLN A 125 4.58 8.69 -21.78
N PRO A 126 5.06 9.13 -20.60
CA PRO A 126 4.20 9.47 -19.48
C PRO A 126 3.36 10.71 -19.77
N GLU A 127 2.14 10.69 -19.26
CA GLU A 127 1.32 11.88 -19.05
C GLU A 127 1.46 12.27 -17.57
N TRP A 128 1.95 13.47 -17.33
CA TRP A 128 2.15 14.03 -16.00
C TRP A 128 0.82 14.47 -15.39
N ASP A 129 0.75 14.44 -14.07
CA ASP A 129 -0.40 14.95 -13.33
C ASP A 129 -0.53 16.47 -13.48
N VAL A 130 -1.77 16.96 -13.60
CA VAL A 130 -2.06 18.38 -13.85
C VAL A 130 -2.02 19.24 -12.59
N ILE A 131 -2.02 18.61 -11.41
CA ILE A 131 -1.95 19.24 -10.10
C ILE A 131 -0.51 19.18 -9.58
N ASP A 132 0.15 18.03 -9.74
CA ASP A 132 1.54 17.81 -9.36
C ASP A 132 2.37 17.31 -10.56
N GLU A 133 3.01 18.25 -11.27
CA GLU A 133 3.78 17.96 -12.48
C GLU A 133 4.99 17.03 -12.26
N THR A 134 5.35 16.74 -10.99
CA THR A 134 6.40 15.76 -10.66
C THR A 134 5.90 14.32 -10.64
N LYS A 135 4.58 14.10 -10.67
CA LYS A 135 3.96 12.78 -10.60
C LYS A 135 3.44 12.32 -11.95
N VAL A 136 3.73 11.07 -12.29
CA VAL A 136 3.17 10.43 -13.48
C VAL A 136 1.72 10.03 -13.20
N ASN A 137 0.78 10.57 -13.98
CA ASN A 137 -0.63 10.22 -13.89
C ASN A 137 -0.97 8.98 -14.74
N HIS A 138 -0.37 8.88 -15.93
CA HIS A 138 -0.60 7.78 -16.85
C HIS A 138 0.67 7.44 -17.64
N VAL A 139 0.84 6.17 -18.00
CA VAL A 139 1.83 5.72 -18.99
C VAL A 139 1.13 4.91 -20.06
N LYS A 140 1.55 5.07 -21.32
CA LYS A 140 0.94 4.34 -22.45
C LYS A 140 1.37 2.88 -22.50
N SER A 141 2.59 2.60 -22.04
CA SER A 141 3.17 1.26 -21.99
C SER A 141 4.21 1.16 -20.88
N PHE A 142 4.37 -0.03 -20.31
CA PHE A 142 5.51 -0.39 -19.48
C PHE A 142 6.53 -1.10 -20.37
N ALA A 143 7.77 -0.62 -20.38
CA ALA A 143 8.87 -1.16 -21.19
C ALA A 143 9.42 -2.47 -20.64
#